data_AF-A0A7C7PJ74-F1
#
_entry.id   AF-A0A7C7PJ74-F1
#
_cell.length_a   1.000
_cell.length_b   1.000
_cell.length_c   1.000
_cell.angle_alpha   90.00
_cell.angle_beta   90.00
_cell.angle_gamma   90.00
#
_symmetry.space_group_name_H-M   'P 1'
#
loop_
_entity.id
_entity.type
_entity.pdbx_description
1 polymer ?
#
loop_
_entity_poly.entity_id
_entity_poly.type
_entity_poly.pdbx_seq_one_letter_code
_entity_poly.pdbx_strand_id
1 'polypeptide(L)'
;MSDAGSPGSAVKTAAKSTGATHTRQRWEPWNDPNQRPHVEIAHVTKRFGDFVAVDDISLNIYQREFFSLLGPSGCGKTTTLRLIAG
;
A
#
# COMPACT_ATOMS: atom_id res chain seq x y z
N MET A 1 37.94 7.46 28.98
CA MET A 1 37.35 6.16 29.29
C MET A 1 36.02 6.42 29.99
N SER A 2 34.84 6.25 29.45
CA SER A 2 34.35 5.94 28.10
C SER A 2 32.87 6.37 28.14
N ASP A 3 32.42 7.04 27.08
CA ASP A 3 31.07 7.10 26.50
C ASP A 3 29.87 7.01 27.48
N ALA A 4 29.13 8.09 27.73
CA ALA A 4 28.14 8.68 26.81
C ALA A 4 27.16 7.64 26.23
N GLY A 5 25.93 7.66 26.75
CA GLY A 5 24.82 6.83 26.25
C GLY A 5 23.47 7.21 26.85
N SER A 6 23.16 8.51 26.97
CA SER A 6 21.77 8.98 27.00
C SER A 6 21.15 8.89 25.59
N PRO A 7 19.86 9.13 25.41
CA PRO A 7 18.69 8.39 25.88
C PRO A 7 17.81 7.99 24.68
N GLY A 8 16.63 7.45 24.97
CA GLY A 8 15.65 6.86 24.05
C GLY A 8 15.49 7.55 22.69
N SER A 9 15.38 6.70 21.67
CA SER A 9 15.08 7.06 20.29
C SER A 9 13.84 7.96 20.25
N ALA A 10 14.09 9.25 20.07
CA ALA A 10 13.09 10.25 19.76
C ALA A 10 12.44 9.85 18.44
N VAL A 11 11.17 9.47 18.50
CA VAL A 11 10.29 9.41 17.34
C VAL A 11 10.36 10.79 16.68
N LYS A 12 10.99 10.83 15.52
CA LYS A 12 11.30 12.06 14.79
C LYS A 12 10.03 12.53 14.08
N THR A 13 9.28 13.43 14.72
CA THR A 13 8.22 14.21 14.09
C THR A 13 8.85 15.12 13.04
N ALA A 14 8.85 14.70 11.78
CA ALA A 14 9.37 15.51 10.68
C ALA A 14 8.30 16.50 10.21
N ALA A 15 8.34 17.71 10.75
CA ALA A 15 7.78 18.89 10.11
C ALA A 15 8.75 19.41 9.02
N LYS A 16 8.28 19.52 7.78
CA LYS A 16 8.79 20.42 6.72
C LYS A 16 7.78 20.39 5.55
N SER A 17 7.35 21.48 4.93
CA SER A 17 8.17 22.55 4.36
C SER A 17 7.35 23.84 4.13
N THR A 18 7.92 24.96 4.55
CA THR A 18 7.54 26.34 4.24
C THR A 18 7.66 26.65 2.74
N GLY A 19 6.65 27.35 2.20
CA GLY A 19 6.54 28.07 0.92
C GLY A 19 7.49 27.78 -0.26
N ALA A 20 6.95 27.17 -1.32
CA ALA A 20 7.32 27.42 -2.73
C ALA A 20 6.32 26.74 -3.69
N THR A 21 5.74 27.52 -4.60
CA THR A 21 5.03 27.08 -5.83
C THR A 21 3.73 26.30 -5.59
N HIS A 22 2.75 26.38 -6.49
CA HIS A 22 1.58 25.50 -6.50
C HIS A 22 2.04 24.05 -6.76
N THR A 23 2.66 23.41 -5.77
CA THR A 23 2.90 21.98 -5.76
C THR A 23 1.53 21.35 -5.58
N ARG A 24 1.05 20.65 -6.62
CA ARG A 24 -0.11 19.78 -6.49
C ARG A 24 0.14 18.95 -5.23
N GLN A 25 -0.70 19.13 -4.21
CA GLN A 25 -0.66 18.33 -3.00
C GLN A 25 -0.56 16.87 -3.43
N ARG A 26 0.59 16.23 -3.19
CA ARG A 26 0.85 14.87 -3.63
C ARG A 26 -0.02 13.97 -2.73
N TRP A 27 -1.13 13.50 -3.28
CA TRP A 27 -2.11 12.70 -2.55
C TRP A 27 -1.55 11.28 -2.36
N GLU A 28 -0.96 11.00 -1.19
CA GLU A 28 -0.33 9.72 -0.82
C GLU A 28 -1.07 9.07 0.37
N PRO A 29 -2.35 8.69 0.22
CA PRO A 29 -3.19 8.21 1.32
C PRO A 29 -2.66 6.91 1.95
N TRP A 30 -1.88 6.12 1.21
CA TRP A 30 -1.21 4.92 1.70
C TRP A 30 -0.13 5.20 2.77
N ASN A 31 0.29 6.45 2.96
CA ASN A 31 1.28 6.84 3.96
C ASN A 31 0.65 7.55 5.19
N ASP A 32 -0.67 7.77 5.19
CA ASP A 32 -1.39 8.39 6.30
C ASP A 32 -2.05 7.30 7.16
N PRO A 33 -1.63 7.13 8.44
CA PRO A 33 -2.16 6.09 9.32
C PRO A 33 -3.64 6.31 9.69
N ASN A 34 -4.20 7.50 9.44
CA ASN A 34 -5.60 7.80 9.71
C ASN A 34 -6.52 7.47 8.52
N GLN A 35 -5.96 7.20 7.33
CA GLN A 35 -6.75 6.82 6.17
C GLN A 35 -7.19 5.38 6.27
N ARG A 36 -8.47 5.15 5.95
CA ARG A 36 -9.02 3.81 5.84
C ARG A 36 -9.08 3.39 4.37
N PRO A 37 -8.59 2.19 4.01
CA PRO A 37 -8.82 1.64 2.68
C PRO A 37 -10.32 1.58 2.40
N HIS A 38 -10.71 1.92 1.17
CA HIS A 38 -12.09 1.80 0.73
C HIS A 38 -12.40 0.38 0.22
N VAL A 39 -11.37 -0.29 -0.31
CA VAL A 39 -11.37 -1.72 -0.59
C VAL A 39 -10.13 -2.31 0.07
N GLU A 40 -10.35 -3.36 0.85
CA GLU A 40 -9.30 -4.13 1.52
C GLU A 40 -9.38 -5.58 1.06
N ILE A 41 -8.26 -6.06 0.52
CA ILE A 41 -8.02 -7.47 0.23
C ILE A 41 -6.95 -7.90 1.20
N ALA A 42 -7.25 -8.89 2.04
CA ALA A 42 -6.31 -9.41 3.02
C ALA A 42 -6.15 -10.92 2.83
N HIS A 43 -4.91 -11.35 2.58
CA HIS A 43 -4.51 -12.75 2.51
C HIS A 43 -5.38 -13.62 1.59
N VAL A 44 -5.67 -13.11 0.39
CA VAL A 44 -6.55 -13.82 -0.56
C VAL A 44 -5.76 -14.76 -1.46
N THR A 45 -6.13 -16.03 -1.42
CA THR A 45 -5.64 -17.07 -2.33
C THR A 45 -6.78 -17.59 -3.18
N LYS A 46 -6.58 -17.66 -4.50
CA LYS A 46 -7.54 -18.23 -5.46
C LYS A 46 -6.92 -19.38 -6.23
N ARG A 47 -7.56 -20.55 -6.10
CA ARG A 47 -7.20 -21.79 -6.79
C ARG A 47 -8.27 -22.21 -7.79
N PHE A 48 -7.84 -22.79 -8.90
CA PHE A 48 -8.65 -23.42 -9.92
C PHE A 48 -8.15 -24.86 -10.10
N GLY A 49 -8.78 -25.81 -9.40
CA GLY A 49 -8.25 -27.16 -9.28
C GLY A 49 -6.84 -27.13 -8.69
N ASP A 50 -5.89 -27.73 -9.41
CA ASP A 50 -4.48 -27.80 -9.01
C ASP A 50 -3.69 -26.51 -9.31
N PHE A 51 -4.27 -25.56 -10.03
CA PHE A 51 -3.61 -24.30 -10.40
C PHE A 51 -3.89 -23.18 -9.40
N VAL A 52 -2.84 -22.57 -8.85
CA VAL A 52 -2.94 -21.38 -8.00
C VAL A 52 -2.85 -20.12 -8.87
N ALA A 53 -3.97 -19.44 -9.09
CA ALA A 53 -4.00 -18.23 -9.89
C ALA A 53 -3.63 -16.97 -9.11
N VAL A 54 -3.90 -16.96 -7.81
CA VAL A 54 -3.55 -15.88 -6.88
C VAL A 54 -3.12 -16.55 -5.59
N ASP A 55 -1.98 -16.16 -5.03
CA ASP A 55 -1.44 -16.72 -3.80
C ASP A 55 -1.15 -15.59 -2.80
N ASP A 56 -1.87 -15.59 -1.68
CA ASP A 56 -1.71 -14.70 -0.53
C ASP A 56 -1.59 -13.21 -0.89
N ILE A 57 -2.47 -12.71 -1.77
CA ILE A 57 -2.45 -11.30 -2.14
C ILE A 57 -3.11 -10.44 -1.06
N SER A 58 -2.43 -9.37 -0.67
CA SER A 58 -2.98 -8.30 0.16
C SER A 58 -2.85 -6.97 -0.58
N LEU A 59 -3.95 -6.22 -0.68
CA LEU A 59 -4.02 -4.97 -1.42
C LEU A 59 -5.03 -4.02 -0.76
N ASN A 60 -4.61 -2.78 -0.55
CA ASN A 60 -5.44 -1.70 -0.03
C ASN A 60 -5.64 -0.68 -1.15
N ILE A 61 -6.89 -0.34 -1.43
CA ILE A 61 -7.25 0.70 -2.41
C ILE A 61 -7.95 1.83 -1.66
N TYR A 62 -7.37 3.03 -1.74
CA TYR A 62 -7.85 4.22 -1.07
C TYR A 62 -8.80 5.04 -1.95
N GLN A 63 -9.51 5.97 -1.34
CA GLN A 63 -10.39 6.86 -2.09
C GLN A 63 -9.61 7.68 -3.12
N ARG A 64 -10.19 7.76 -4.34
CA ARG A 64 -9.61 8.47 -5.49
C ARG A 64 -8.31 7.86 -6.00
N GLU A 65 -8.01 6.62 -5.64
CA GLU A 65 -6.88 5.88 -6.17
C GLU A 65 -7.24 5.18 -7.48
N PHE A 66 -6.32 5.25 -8.45
CA PHE A 66 -6.39 4.48 -9.68
C PHE A 66 -5.24 3.47 -9.66
N PHE A 67 -5.56 2.18 -9.59
CA PHE A 67 -4.58 1.10 -9.59
C PHE A 67 -4.64 0.30 -10.89
N SER A 68 -3.50 -0.27 -11.28
CA SER A 68 -3.41 -1.17 -12.43
C SER A 68 -2.50 -2.35 -12.08
N LEU A 69 -2.83 -3.54 -12.60
CA LEU A 69 -2.03 -4.75 -12.41
C LEU A 69 -1.19 -4.98 -13.67
N LEU A 70 0.13 -5.07 -13.51
CA LEU A 70 1.06 -5.37 -14.60
C LEU A 70 1.76 -6.72 -14.35
N GLY A 71 2.02 -7.46 -15.42
CA GLY A 71 2.71 -8.75 -15.35
C GLY A 71 2.48 -9.62 -16.58
N PRO A 72 3.24 -10.73 -16.72
CA PRO A 72 3.12 -11.66 -17.84
C PRO A 72 1.72 -12.29 -17.97
N SER A 73 1.38 -12.85 -19.13
CA SER A 73 0.12 -13.59 -19.28
C SER A 73 0.06 -14.74 -18.27
N GLY A 74 -1.12 -14.97 -17.68
CA GLY A 74 -1.32 -16.02 -16.68
C GLY A 74 -0.95 -15.69 -15.23
N CYS A 75 -0.36 -14.52 -14.93
CA CYS A 75 0.04 -14.16 -13.56
C CYS A 75 -1.13 -13.76 -12.61
N GLY A 76 -2.38 -14.09 -12.96
CA GLY A 76 -3.52 -13.87 -12.06
C GLY A 76 -4.20 -12.49 -12.14
N LYS A 77 -3.75 -11.52 -12.95
CA LYS A 77 -4.33 -10.16 -13.02
C LYS A 77 -5.86 -10.12 -13.14
N THR A 78 -6.40 -10.78 -14.16
CA THR A 78 -7.85 -10.82 -14.40
C THR A 78 -8.57 -11.55 -13.27
N THR A 79 -7.93 -12.56 -12.67
CA THR A 79 -8.45 -13.25 -11.49
C THR A 79 -8.54 -12.29 -10.30
N THR A 80 -7.47 -11.54 -10.01
CA THR A 80 -7.46 -10.53 -8.94
C THR A 80 -8.51 -9.45 -9.17
N LEU A 81 -8.63 -8.92 -10.38
CA LEU A 81 -9.66 -7.91 -10.70
C LEU A 81 -11.08 -8.45 -10.52
N ARG A 82 -11.32 -9.71 -10.89
CA ARG A 82 -12.62 -10.36 -10.65
C ARG A 82 -12.90 -10.52 -9.16
N LEU A 83 -11.91 -10.93 -8.37
CA LEU A 83 -12.05 -11.06 -6.91
C LEU A 83 -12.41 -9.71 -6.25
N ILE A 84 -11.91 -8.59 -6.78
CA ILE A 84 -12.23 -7.24 -6.29
C ILE A 84 -13.64 -6.81 -6.69
N ALA A 85 -14.07 -7.17 -7.90
CA ALA A 85 -15.37 -6.76 -8.43
C ALA A 85 -16.57 -7.46 -7.75
N GLY A 86 -16.33 -8.58 -7.05
CA GLY A 86 -17.37 -9.47 -6.51
C GLY A 86 -17.82 -10.50 -7.52
#